data_AF-A0A014PU86-F1
#
_entry.id   AF-A0A014PU86-F1
#
_cell.length_a   1.000
_cell.length_b   1.000
_cell.length_c   1.000
_cell.angle_alpha   90.00
_cell.angle_beta   90.00
_cell.angle_gamma   90.00
#
_symmetry.space_group_name_H-M   'P 1'
#
loop_
_entity.id
_entity.type
_entity.pdbx_description
1 polymer ?
#
loop_
_entity_poly.entity_id
_entity_poly.type
_entity_poly.pdbx_seq_one_letter_code
_entity_poly.pdbx_strand_id
1 'polypeptide(L)'
;MNEYVYHITKRRVAFDYIKTQGLVPAARLSGTSTARREGAFASEGDKNLEAKVQSKLTVPFSRALKNGYSKEQIENKHYMFTGISLNDSLERDDAYIFLSNFETRFYEQHFPKVAGTTPAMNFSQLRQRSGELASDLLKRNPQHDLCRFAREIVRLEYAIEEKETANHIYFFESKNAATCYPDYTGHHGGAIHCRVLRVKRSVINHLEQDMAESRGLMTRESVTPQSIEIYNAEGNPFNSDAGEHWVPLTIAAES
;
A
#
# COMPACT_ATOMS: atom_id res chain seq x y z
N MET A 1 -29.32 12.23 2.47
CA MET A 1 -28.30 13.22 2.89
C MET A 1 -27.32 13.40 1.75
N ASN A 2 -26.96 14.64 1.41
CA ASN A 2 -25.91 14.93 0.42
C ASN A 2 -24.55 14.69 1.07
N GLU A 3 -24.16 13.42 1.17
CA GLU A 3 -22.86 13.05 1.73
C GLU A 3 -21.75 13.38 0.72
N TYR A 4 -20.75 14.15 1.17
CA TYR A 4 -19.53 14.38 0.41
C TYR A 4 -18.49 13.33 0.77
N VAL A 5 -17.73 12.90 -0.23
CA VAL A 5 -16.53 12.10 -0.06
C VAL A 5 -15.31 12.91 -0.46
N TYR A 6 -14.18 12.65 0.17
CA TYR A 6 -13.01 13.52 0.15
C TYR A 6 -11.82 12.84 -0.49
N HIS A 7 -11.07 13.58 -1.30
CA HIS A 7 -9.83 13.13 -1.92
C HIS A 7 -8.71 14.10 -1.52
N ILE A 8 -7.60 13.57 -1.01
CA ILE A 8 -6.46 14.38 -0.56
C ILE A 8 -5.36 14.23 -1.60
N THR A 9 -4.82 15.36 -2.06
CA THR A 9 -3.81 15.36 -3.12
C THR A 9 -2.80 16.48 -2.92
N LYS A 10 -1.71 16.49 -3.70
CA LYS A 10 -0.77 17.62 -3.70
C LYS A 10 -1.41 18.85 -4.34
N ARG A 11 -1.08 20.04 -3.82
CA ARG A 11 -1.51 21.34 -4.35
C ARG A 11 -1.28 21.44 -5.87
N ARG A 12 -0.05 21.18 -6.30
CA ARG A 12 0.32 21.18 -7.72
C ARG A 12 -0.54 20.20 -8.54
N VAL A 13 -0.85 19.03 -8.00
CA VAL A 13 -1.68 18.04 -8.70
C VAL A 13 -3.13 18.50 -8.83
N ALA A 14 -3.67 19.14 -7.80
CA ALA A 14 -5.01 19.73 -7.84
C ALA A 14 -5.14 20.79 -8.95
N PHE A 15 -4.17 21.70 -9.05
CA PHE A 15 -4.26 22.85 -9.96
C PHE A 15 -3.74 22.57 -11.38
N ASP A 16 -2.62 21.85 -11.55
CA ASP A 16 -2.04 21.58 -12.88
C ASP A 16 -2.84 20.51 -13.64
N TYR A 17 -3.40 19.52 -12.92
CA TYR A 17 -3.98 18.33 -13.54
C TYR A 17 -5.48 18.19 -13.25
N ILE A 18 -5.89 18.14 -11.98
CA ILE A 18 -7.28 17.79 -11.65
C ILE A 18 -8.24 18.91 -12.06
N LYS A 19 -7.81 20.17 -11.96
CA LYS A 19 -8.63 21.31 -12.38
C LYS A 19 -9.01 21.29 -13.87
N THR A 20 -8.14 20.74 -14.72
CA THR A 20 -8.34 20.72 -16.18
C THR A 20 -9.07 19.46 -16.64
N GLN A 21 -8.68 18.29 -16.14
CA GLN A 21 -9.20 16.99 -16.63
C GLN A 21 -10.13 16.26 -15.66
N GLY A 22 -10.20 16.71 -14.41
CA GLY A 22 -10.95 16.07 -13.33
C GLY A 22 -10.11 15.03 -12.59
N LEU A 23 -10.77 14.26 -11.73
CA LEU A 23 -10.15 13.09 -11.12
C LEU A 23 -10.23 11.94 -12.12
N VAL A 24 -9.08 11.45 -12.55
CA VAL A 24 -8.96 10.35 -13.52
C VAL A 24 -7.97 9.33 -12.93
N PRO A 25 -8.25 8.01 -12.99
CA PRO A 25 -7.29 7.01 -12.57
C PRO A 25 -5.94 7.19 -13.29
N ALA A 26 -4.84 7.02 -12.56
CA ALA A 26 -3.50 7.24 -13.10
C ALA A 26 -3.24 6.40 -14.36
N ALA A 27 -3.70 5.15 -14.37
CA ALA A 27 -3.52 4.22 -15.48
C ALA A 27 -4.16 4.68 -16.79
N ARG A 28 -5.27 5.44 -16.73
CA ARG A 28 -5.91 5.99 -17.93
C ARG A 28 -5.11 7.15 -18.55
N LEU A 29 -4.24 7.79 -17.77
CA LEU A 29 -3.43 8.92 -18.22
C LEU A 29 -2.07 8.48 -18.74
N SER A 30 -1.44 7.49 -18.09
CA SER A 30 -0.14 6.95 -18.51
C SER A 30 -0.25 5.83 -19.54
N GLY A 31 -1.41 5.19 -19.66
CA GLY A 31 -1.56 3.95 -20.44
C GLY A 31 -0.92 2.73 -19.77
N THR A 32 -0.38 2.88 -18.55
CA THR A 32 0.27 1.82 -17.77
C THR A 32 -0.31 1.79 -16.35
N SER A 33 -0.48 0.61 -15.75
CA SER A 33 -0.93 0.48 -14.36
C SER A 33 0.18 0.79 -13.35
N THR A 34 0.74 2.00 -13.44
CA THR A 34 1.77 2.53 -12.55
C THR A 34 1.18 3.69 -11.77
N ALA A 35 1.38 3.70 -10.44
CA ALA A 35 0.89 4.80 -9.62
C ALA A 35 1.68 6.07 -9.92
N ARG A 36 1.08 7.24 -9.65
CA ARG A 36 1.81 8.51 -9.81
C ARG A 36 2.94 8.58 -8.78
N ARG A 37 4.15 8.97 -9.23
CA ARG A 37 5.32 9.18 -8.37
C ARG A 37 5.05 10.16 -7.24
N GLU A 38 4.11 11.07 -7.45
CA GLU A 38 3.74 12.10 -6.50
C GLU A 38 2.73 11.64 -5.45
N GLY A 39 2.15 10.44 -5.56
CA GLY A 39 1.16 9.92 -4.63
C GLY A 39 1.75 9.34 -3.34
N ALA A 40 0.89 9.14 -2.34
CA ALA A 40 1.27 8.55 -1.05
C ALA A 40 1.89 7.16 -1.21
N PHE A 41 1.31 6.32 -2.08
CA PHE A 41 1.79 4.96 -2.37
C PHE A 41 3.29 4.91 -2.72
N ALA A 42 3.74 5.75 -3.66
CA ALA A 42 5.15 5.81 -4.06
C ALA A 42 6.06 6.25 -2.89
N SER A 43 5.59 7.19 -2.06
CA SER A 43 6.37 7.68 -0.93
C SER A 43 6.47 6.69 0.25
N GLU A 44 5.48 5.82 0.41
CA GLU A 44 5.46 4.78 1.44
C GLU A 44 6.23 3.53 1.02
N GLY A 45 6.15 3.17 -0.27
CA GLY A 45 6.85 2.01 -0.83
C GLY A 45 8.33 2.00 -0.48
N ASP A 46 9.01 3.12 -0.74
CA ASP A 46 10.45 3.26 -0.48
C ASP A 46 10.79 3.25 1.01
N LYS A 47 9.99 3.89 1.85
CA LYS A 47 10.24 4.01 3.30
C LYS A 47 10.00 2.69 4.05
N ASN A 48 9.03 1.92 3.61
CA ASN A 48 8.56 0.72 4.32
C ASN A 48 9.10 -0.58 3.73
N LEU A 49 9.82 -0.54 2.59
CA LEU A 49 10.30 -1.73 1.90
C LEU A 49 11.13 -2.64 2.82
N GLU A 50 12.14 -2.09 3.50
CA GLU A 50 13.04 -2.90 4.33
C GLU A 50 12.32 -3.52 5.54
N ALA A 51 11.41 -2.77 6.18
CA ALA A 51 10.58 -3.27 7.26
C ALA A 51 9.64 -4.40 6.80
N LYS A 52 9.01 -4.27 5.62
CA LYS A 52 8.18 -5.33 5.02
C LYS A 52 9.01 -6.57 4.67
N VAL A 53 10.21 -6.39 4.12
CA VAL A 53 11.13 -7.51 3.83
C VAL A 53 11.53 -8.26 5.10
N GLN A 54 11.88 -7.53 6.17
CA GLN A 54 12.17 -8.14 7.46
C GLN A 54 10.95 -8.89 8.00
N SER A 55 9.75 -8.30 7.93
CA SER A 55 8.50 -8.96 8.34
C SER A 55 8.28 -10.26 7.57
N LYS A 56 8.46 -10.23 6.23
CA LYS A 56 8.33 -11.41 5.38
C LYS A 56 9.34 -12.50 5.70
N LEU A 57 10.56 -12.14 6.09
CA LEU A 57 11.57 -13.11 6.54
C LEU A 57 11.18 -13.84 7.84
N THR A 58 10.34 -13.27 8.69
CA THR A 58 9.93 -13.93 9.94
C THR A 58 9.14 -15.23 9.70
N VAL A 59 8.45 -15.34 8.56
CA VAL A 59 7.63 -16.51 8.19
C VAL A 59 8.50 -17.76 7.95
N PRO A 60 9.49 -17.77 7.04
CA PRO A 60 10.36 -18.92 6.85
C PRO A 60 11.15 -19.27 8.11
N PHE A 61 11.66 -18.29 8.87
CA PHE A 61 12.35 -18.56 10.13
C PHE A 61 11.43 -19.21 11.16
N SER A 62 10.20 -18.71 11.32
CA SER A 62 9.22 -19.33 12.20
C SER A 62 8.92 -20.77 11.81
N ARG A 63 8.76 -21.05 10.51
CA ARG A 63 8.51 -22.40 10.02
C ARG A 63 9.72 -23.32 10.24
N ALA A 64 10.92 -22.86 9.90
CA ALA A 64 12.15 -23.62 10.06
C ALA A 64 12.40 -23.98 11.53
N LEU A 65 12.27 -23.02 12.44
CA LEU A 65 12.42 -23.26 13.88
C LEU A 65 11.37 -24.26 14.40
N LYS A 66 10.10 -24.14 13.99
CA LYS A 66 9.05 -25.12 14.36
C LYS A 66 9.37 -26.53 13.86
N ASN A 67 10.03 -26.63 12.71
CA ASN A 67 10.38 -27.89 12.07
C ASN A 67 11.74 -28.46 12.51
N GLY A 68 12.41 -27.82 13.47
CA GLY A 68 13.62 -28.36 14.12
C GLY A 68 14.94 -27.87 13.52
N TYR A 69 14.93 -26.88 12.63
CA TYR A 69 16.15 -26.34 12.03
C TYR A 69 16.88 -25.38 12.96
N SER A 70 18.21 -25.49 13.02
CA SER A 70 19.09 -24.49 13.65
C SER A 70 19.31 -23.28 12.73
N LYS A 71 19.83 -22.19 13.30
CA LYS A 71 20.22 -20.99 12.53
C LYS A 71 21.20 -21.34 11.41
N GLU A 72 22.24 -22.10 11.74
CA GLU A 72 23.31 -22.49 10.81
C GLU A 72 22.76 -23.37 9.69
N GLN A 73 21.80 -24.25 9.98
CA GLN A 73 21.15 -25.06 8.95
C GLN A 73 20.30 -24.22 8.01
N ILE A 74 19.65 -23.16 8.50
CA ILE A 74 18.86 -22.25 7.67
C ILE A 74 19.77 -21.42 6.78
N GLU A 75 20.87 -20.88 7.31
CA GLU A 75 21.79 -19.99 6.59
C GLU A 75 22.68 -20.71 5.57
N ASN A 76 23.03 -21.98 5.82
CA ASN A 76 23.88 -22.75 4.91
C ASN A 76 23.07 -23.55 3.86
N LYS A 77 21.74 -23.47 3.89
CA LYS A 77 20.89 -24.13 2.91
C LYS A 77 20.82 -23.30 1.64
N HIS A 78 20.94 -23.96 0.50
CA HIS A 78 20.68 -23.32 -0.79
C HIS A 78 19.19 -23.33 -1.10
N TYR A 79 18.65 -22.17 -1.46
CA TYR A 79 17.24 -22.02 -1.81
C TYR A 79 17.11 -21.66 -3.28
N MET A 80 16.72 -22.64 -4.09
CA MET A 80 16.39 -22.40 -5.49
C MET A 80 14.96 -21.88 -5.59
N PHE A 81 14.80 -20.66 -6.07
CA PHE A 81 13.51 -20.16 -6.54
C PHE A 81 13.68 -19.58 -7.95
N THR A 82 12.79 -19.98 -8.85
CA THR A 82 12.66 -19.34 -10.16
C THR A 82 11.93 -18.02 -10.01
N GLY A 83 12.08 -17.10 -10.99
CA GLY A 83 11.30 -15.87 -11.00
C GLY A 83 9.80 -16.15 -10.85
N ILE A 84 9.14 -15.38 -9.98
CA ILE A 84 7.71 -15.54 -9.71
C ILE A 84 6.97 -14.75 -10.80
N SER A 85 6.40 -15.46 -11.76
CA SER A 85 5.57 -14.84 -12.80
C SER A 85 4.18 -14.61 -12.24
N LEU A 86 3.89 -13.36 -11.88
CA LEU A 86 2.54 -12.92 -11.60
C LEU A 86 1.84 -12.60 -12.92
N ASN A 87 0.64 -13.12 -13.12
CA ASN A 87 -0.16 -12.78 -14.30
C ASN A 87 -0.81 -11.41 -14.09
N ASP A 88 -0.44 -10.44 -14.93
CA ASP A 88 -0.95 -9.07 -14.89
C ASP A 88 -2.47 -8.98 -15.08
N SER A 89 -3.13 -10.03 -15.59
CA SER A 89 -4.59 -10.07 -15.74
C SER A 89 -5.33 -10.50 -14.47
N LEU A 90 -4.64 -10.94 -13.41
CA LEU A 90 -5.30 -11.33 -12.17
C LEU A 90 -5.87 -10.09 -11.44
N GLU A 91 -7.07 -10.25 -10.88
CA GLU A 91 -7.61 -9.31 -9.90
C GLU A 91 -6.80 -9.39 -8.60
N ARG A 92 -6.83 -8.32 -7.79
CA ARG A 92 -6.01 -8.19 -6.56
C ARG A 92 -6.05 -9.43 -5.68
N ASP A 93 -7.25 -9.88 -5.33
CA ASP A 93 -7.42 -10.93 -4.32
C ASP A 93 -6.88 -12.28 -4.82
N ASP A 94 -7.12 -12.60 -6.10
CA ASP A 94 -6.56 -13.79 -6.75
C ASP A 94 -5.04 -13.74 -6.85
N ALA A 95 -4.48 -12.56 -7.12
CA ALA A 95 -3.03 -12.33 -7.15
C ALA A 95 -2.40 -12.57 -5.77
N TYR A 96 -3.04 -12.09 -4.69
CA TYR A 96 -2.59 -12.35 -3.32
C TYR A 96 -2.70 -13.83 -2.92
N ILE A 97 -3.81 -14.49 -3.28
CA ILE A 97 -3.98 -15.93 -3.05
C ILE A 97 -2.88 -16.72 -3.78
N PHE A 98 -2.57 -16.35 -5.02
CA PHE A 98 -1.49 -16.96 -5.78
C PHE A 98 -0.14 -16.80 -5.09
N LEU A 99 0.23 -15.57 -4.67
CA LEU A 99 1.48 -15.32 -3.96
C LEU A 99 1.56 -16.09 -2.64
N SER A 100 0.50 -16.08 -1.85
CA SER A 100 0.44 -16.82 -0.58
C SER A 100 0.61 -18.33 -0.76
N ASN A 101 -0.01 -18.90 -1.80
CA ASN A 101 0.15 -20.30 -2.16
C ASN A 101 1.56 -20.60 -2.69
N PHE A 102 2.19 -19.66 -3.39
CA PHE A 102 3.59 -19.79 -3.81
C PHE A 102 4.53 -19.81 -2.61
N GLU A 103 4.40 -18.83 -1.70
CA GLU A 103 5.17 -18.74 -0.45
C GLU A 103 5.03 -20.03 0.37
N THR A 104 3.79 -20.49 0.56
CA THR A 104 3.50 -21.71 1.34
C THR A 104 4.21 -22.93 0.76
N ARG A 105 4.10 -23.15 -0.56
CA ARG A 105 4.76 -24.27 -1.26
C ARG A 105 6.28 -24.18 -1.18
N PHE A 106 6.84 -22.99 -1.37
CA PHE A 106 8.28 -22.76 -1.24
C PHE A 106 8.76 -23.12 0.18
N TYR A 107 8.06 -22.66 1.22
CA TYR A 107 8.44 -22.97 2.60
C TYR A 107 8.23 -24.46 2.95
N GLU A 108 7.24 -25.13 2.37
CA GLU A 108 7.01 -26.57 2.54
C GLU A 108 8.12 -27.41 1.95
N GLN A 109 8.54 -27.06 0.74
CA GLN A 109 9.63 -27.74 0.05
C GLN A 109 10.97 -27.56 0.78
N HIS A 110 11.24 -26.36 1.29
CA HIS A 110 12.53 -26.03 1.88
C HIS A 110 12.61 -26.26 3.39
N PHE A 111 11.49 -26.39 4.10
CA PHE A 111 11.49 -26.69 5.53
C PHE A 111 10.54 -27.84 5.86
N PRO A 112 10.76 -29.07 5.37
CA PRO A 112 10.01 -30.23 5.84
C PRO A 112 10.28 -30.49 7.33
N LYS A 113 9.36 -31.16 8.02
CA LYS A 113 9.52 -31.48 9.45
C LYS A 113 10.71 -32.42 9.66
N VAL A 114 11.65 -32.05 10.52
CA VAL A 114 12.78 -32.93 10.89
C VAL A 114 12.30 -33.96 11.92
N ALA A 115 12.58 -35.24 11.67
CA ALA A 115 12.16 -36.33 12.55
C ALA A 115 12.83 -36.22 13.93
N GLY A 116 12.05 -36.45 14.99
CA GLY A 116 12.56 -36.48 16.38
C GLY A 116 12.97 -35.12 16.97
N THR A 117 12.84 -34.02 16.23
CA THR A 117 13.25 -32.68 16.65
C THR A 117 12.08 -31.72 16.48
N THR A 118 11.22 -31.63 17.49
CA THR A 118 10.25 -30.54 17.59
C THR A 118 10.57 -29.74 18.84
N PRO A 119 11.24 -28.58 18.72
CA PRO A 119 11.53 -27.76 19.88
C PRO A 119 10.21 -27.32 20.53
N ALA A 120 10.09 -27.52 21.85
CA ALA A 120 8.98 -27.00 22.63
C ALA A 120 9.15 -25.48 22.81
N MET A 121 8.86 -24.72 21.76
CA MET A 121 8.80 -23.25 21.80
C MET A 121 7.36 -22.79 21.87
N ASN A 122 7.07 -21.91 22.82
CA ASN A 122 5.78 -21.21 22.83
C ASN A 122 5.74 -20.13 21.74
N PHE A 123 4.53 -19.63 21.45
CA PHE A 123 4.31 -18.66 20.38
C PHE A 123 5.13 -17.36 20.54
N SER A 124 5.26 -16.85 21.76
CA SER A 124 6.01 -15.62 22.03
C SER A 124 7.51 -15.78 21.75
N GLN A 125 8.10 -16.89 22.24
CA GLN A 125 9.50 -17.22 21.99
C GLN A 125 9.79 -17.39 20.50
N LEU A 126 8.88 -18.04 19.77
CA LEU A 126 9.02 -18.22 18.33
C LEU A 126 8.99 -16.88 17.59
N ARG A 127 8.03 -16.01 17.93
CA ARG A 127 7.89 -14.68 17.32
C ARG A 127 9.14 -13.83 17.57
N GLN A 128 9.66 -13.84 18.79
CA GLN A 128 10.88 -13.10 19.14
C GLN A 128 12.09 -13.64 18.36
N ARG A 129 12.36 -14.95 18.45
CA ARG A 129 13.53 -15.57 17.80
C ARG A 129 13.50 -15.44 16.29
N SER A 130 12.35 -15.65 15.66
CA SER A 130 12.22 -15.47 14.21
C SER A 130 12.45 -14.02 13.79
N GLY A 131 11.98 -13.05 14.58
CA GLY A 131 12.24 -11.63 14.35
C GLY A 131 13.72 -11.27 14.47
N GLU A 132 14.41 -11.78 15.49
CA GLU A 132 15.85 -11.58 15.70
C GLU A 132 16.67 -12.17 14.54
N LEU A 133 16.38 -13.42 14.15
CA LEU A 133 17.06 -14.08 13.02
C LEU A 133 16.80 -13.38 11.69
N ALA A 134 15.58 -12.91 11.45
CA ALA A 134 15.23 -12.16 10.25
C ALA A 134 16.01 -10.84 10.17
N SER A 135 16.05 -10.08 11.27
CA SER A 135 16.80 -8.82 11.35
C SER A 135 18.30 -9.03 11.17
N ASP A 136 18.86 -10.05 11.82
CA ASP A 136 20.28 -10.40 11.78
C ASP A 136 20.73 -10.86 10.39
N LEU A 137 19.97 -11.75 9.74
CA LEU A 137 20.28 -12.22 8.39
C LEU A 137 20.22 -11.08 7.37
N LEU A 138 19.18 -10.23 7.43
CA LEU A 138 19.01 -9.12 6.49
C LEU A 138 20.15 -8.11 6.59
N LYS A 139 20.67 -7.85 7.80
CA LYS A 139 21.81 -6.96 8.04
C LYS A 139 23.14 -7.58 7.61
N ARG A 140 23.42 -8.84 7.98
CA ARG A 140 24.71 -9.49 7.72
C ARG A 140 24.85 -9.97 6.28
N ASN A 141 23.79 -10.52 5.70
CA ASN A 141 23.82 -11.08 4.35
C ASN A 141 22.53 -10.74 3.59
N PRO A 142 22.37 -9.48 3.15
CA PRO A 142 21.19 -9.05 2.39
C PRO A 142 21.02 -9.78 1.05
N GLN A 143 22.04 -10.47 0.54
CA GLN A 143 21.97 -11.22 -0.72
C GLN A 143 21.68 -12.71 -0.53
N HIS A 144 21.48 -13.15 0.71
CA HIS A 144 21.05 -14.53 1.00
C HIS A 144 19.75 -14.86 0.25
N ASP A 145 19.61 -16.11 -0.22
CA ASP A 145 18.49 -16.50 -1.08
C ASP A 145 17.12 -16.22 -0.44
N LEU A 146 16.97 -16.47 0.87
CA LEU A 146 15.75 -16.09 1.61
C LEU A 146 15.47 -14.58 1.60
N CYS A 147 16.51 -13.73 1.71
CA CYS A 147 16.36 -12.28 1.63
C CYS A 147 15.94 -11.84 0.23
N ARG A 148 16.52 -12.46 -0.81
CA ARG A 148 16.14 -12.22 -2.21
C ARG A 148 14.71 -12.66 -2.48
N PHE A 149 14.31 -13.84 -1.97
CA PHE A 149 12.94 -14.34 -2.06
C PHE A 149 11.94 -13.41 -1.37
N ALA A 150 12.23 -13.00 -0.12
CA ALA A 150 11.37 -12.07 0.61
C ALA A 150 11.25 -10.70 -0.11
N ARG A 151 12.33 -10.18 -0.67
CA ARG A 151 12.29 -8.96 -1.50
C ARG A 151 11.42 -9.13 -2.72
N GLU A 152 11.52 -10.26 -3.41
CA GLU A 152 10.72 -10.50 -4.61
C GLU A 152 9.22 -10.61 -4.29
N ILE A 153 8.86 -11.28 -3.20
CA ILE A 153 7.47 -11.31 -2.71
C ILE A 153 6.99 -9.89 -2.39
N VAL A 154 7.73 -9.13 -1.58
CA VAL A 154 7.33 -7.76 -1.21
C VAL A 154 7.22 -6.86 -2.45
N ARG A 155 8.12 -7.02 -3.42
CA ARG A 155 8.07 -6.30 -4.70
C ARG A 155 6.78 -6.60 -5.45
N LEU A 156 6.37 -7.88 -5.50
CA LEU A 156 5.14 -8.30 -6.18
C LEU A 156 3.88 -7.86 -5.42
N GLU A 157 3.87 -7.90 -4.09
CA GLU A 157 2.79 -7.33 -3.29
C GLU A 157 2.63 -5.83 -3.55
N TYR A 158 3.74 -5.08 -3.59
CA TYR A 158 3.68 -3.68 -3.99
C TYR A 158 3.22 -3.50 -5.44
N ALA A 159 3.63 -4.35 -6.39
CA ALA A 159 3.15 -4.25 -7.77
C ALA A 159 1.63 -4.49 -7.87
N ILE A 160 1.07 -5.41 -7.08
CA ILE A 160 -0.38 -5.64 -6.99
C ILE A 160 -1.07 -4.38 -6.46
N GLU A 161 -0.62 -3.84 -5.33
CA GLU A 161 -1.21 -2.62 -4.75
C GLU A 161 -1.05 -1.40 -5.66
N GLU A 162 0.08 -1.30 -6.36
CA GLU A 162 0.34 -0.21 -7.31
C GLU A 162 -0.66 -0.26 -8.47
N LYS A 163 -0.91 -1.46 -9.01
CA LYS A 163 -1.91 -1.66 -10.07
C LYS A 163 -3.28 -1.20 -9.60
N GLU A 164 -3.69 -1.59 -8.41
CA GLU A 164 -4.99 -1.19 -7.84
C GLU A 164 -5.07 0.32 -7.62
N THR A 165 -4.03 0.88 -7.01
CA THR A 165 -3.88 2.33 -6.80
C THR A 165 -3.92 3.11 -8.11
N ALA A 166 -3.32 2.59 -9.18
CA ALA A 166 -3.26 3.26 -10.48
C ALA A 166 -4.59 3.21 -11.23
N ASN A 167 -5.36 2.13 -11.07
CA ASN A 167 -6.63 1.92 -11.78
C ASN A 167 -7.84 2.53 -11.07
N HIS A 168 -7.68 3.00 -9.84
CA HIS A 168 -8.77 3.59 -9.06
C HIS A 168 -8.47 5.03 -8.61
N ILE A 169 -9.54 5.77 -8.33
CA ILE A 169 -9.50 7.01 -7.54
C ILE A 169 -10.02 6.68 -6.15
N TYR A 170 -9.24 7.05 -5.15
CA TYR A 170 -9.56 6.83 -3.74
C TYR A 170 -10.23 8.06 -3.14
N PHE A 171 -11.30 7.81 -2.40
CA PHE A 171 -12.06 8.77 -1.63
C PHE A 171 -12.21 8.28 -0.19
N PHE A 172 -12.48 9.20 0.73
CA PHE A 172 -12.68 8.90 2.14
C PHE A 172 -13.93 9.61 2.64
N GLU A 173 -14.69 8.98 3.51
CA GLU A 173 -15.72 9.66 4.29
C GLU A 173 -15.07 10.68 5.24
N SER A 174 -15.80 11.71 5.63
CA SER A 174 -15.27 12.84 6.43
C SER A 174 -14.42 12.42 7.63
N LYS A 175 -14.90 11.47 8.44
CA LYS A 175 -14.18 10.93 9.61
C LYS A 175 -12.86 10.26 9.23
N ASN A 176 -12.86 9.48 8.15
CA ASN A 176 -11.66 8.77 7.68
C ASN A 176 -10.68 9.74 7.03
N ALA A 177 -11.17 10.69 6.25
CA ALA A 177 -10.37 11.74 5.63
C ALA A 177 -9.65 12.59 6.69
N ALA A 178 -10.34 12.95 7.78
CA ALA A 178 -9.76 13.65 8.92
C ALA A 178 -8.62 12.86 9.59
N THR A 179 -8.73 11.52 9.61
CA THR A 179 -7.71 10.63 10.15
C THR A 179 -6.51 10.49 9.21
N CYS A 180 -6.75 10.43 7.89
CA CYS A 180 -5.69 10.27 6.88
C CYS A 180 -4.96 11.58 6.54
N TYR A 181 -5.57 12.74 6.79
CA TYR A 181 -5.02 14.04 6.44
C TYR A 181 -3.64 14.35 7.06
N PRO A 182 -3.41 14.13 8.37
CA PRO A 182 -2.09 14.34 8.97
C PRO A 182 -1.00 13.47 8.35
N ASP A 183 -1.30 12.19 8.09
CA ASP A 183 -0.33 11.24 7.51
C ASP A 183 0.05 11.67 6.08
N TYR A 184 -0.95 11.96 5.25
CA TYR A 184 -0.74 12.39 3.87
C TYR A 184 0.05 13.72 3.81
N THR A 185 -0.35 14.72 4.60
CA THR A 185 0.33 16.01 4.61
C THR A 185 1.76 15.90 5.15
N GLY A 186 1.99 15.07 6.17
CA GLY A 186 3.32 14.78 6.72
C GLY A 186 4.27 14.17 5.67
N HIS A 187 3.76 13.30 4.78
CA HIS A 187 4.55 12.74 3.68
C HIS A 187 4.90 13.72 2.57
N HIS A 188 4.23 14.87 2.50
CA HIS A 188 4.37 15.83 1.41
C HIS A 188 4.82 17.23 1.88
N GLY A 189 5.46 17.31 3.05
CA GLY A 189 6.08 18.55 3.54
C GLY A 189 5.09 19.52 4.22
N GLY A 190 3.90 19.04 4.59
CA GLY A 190 2.91 19.79 5.35
C GLY A 190 1.68 20.21 4.54
N ALA A 191 0.70 20.77 5.26
CA ALA A 191 -0.62 21.14 4.73
C ALA A 191 -0.54 22.15 3.57
N ILE A 192 0.42 23.06 3.57
CA ILE A 192 0.59 24.09 2.52
C ILE A 192 0.78 23.49 1.12
N HIS A 193 1.39 22.30 1.03
CA HIS A 193 1.66 21.57 -0.20
C HIS A 193 0.56 20.59 -0.61
N CYS A 194 -0.53 20.51 0.17
CA CYS A 194 -1.63 19.58 -0.06
C CYS A 194 -2.95 20.34 -0.23
N ARG A 195 -3.91 19.74 -0.93
CA ARG A 195 -5.26 20.24 -1.07
C ARG A 195 -6.24 19.11 -0.85
N VAL A 196 -7.39 19.44 -0.27
CA VAL A 196 -8.49 18.51 -0.09
C VAL A 196 -9.57 18.87 -1.10
N LEU A 197 -9.96 17.87 -1.86
CA LEU A 197 -11.07 17.92 -2.79
C LEU A 197 -12.25 17.19 -2.16
N ARG A 198 -13.47 17.62 -2.48
CA ARG A 198 -14.68 16.90 -2.13
C ARG A 198 -15.61 16.78 -3.33
N VAL A 199 -16.31 15.67 -3.40
CA VAL A 199 -17.29 15.35 -4.44
C VAL A 199 -18.55 14.82 -3.76
N LYS A 200 -19.73 15.21 -4.27
CA LYS A 200 -20.99 14.63 -3.78
C LYS A 200 -21.02 13.14 -4.13
N ARG A 201 -21.29 12.29 -3.16
CA ARG A 201 -21.33 10.81 -3.34
C ARG A 201 -22.23 10.39 -4.50
N SER A 202 -23.36 11.07 -4.69
CA SER A 202 -24.33 10.78 -5.77
C SER A 202 -23.83 11.07 -7.19
N VAL A 203 -22.69 11.74 -7.35
CA VAL A 203 -22.08 12.00 -8.67
C VAL A 203 -21.17 10.84 -9.10
N ILE A 204 -20.66 10.06 -8.15
CA ILE A 204 -19.67 9.02 -8.42
C ILE A 204 -20.40 7.71 -8.63
N ASN A 205 -20.31 7.14 -9.84
CA ASN A 205 -20.83 5.78 -10.06
C ASN A 205 -19.81 4.74 -9.60
N HIS A 206 -20.32 3.55 -9.29
CA HIS A 206 -19.52 2.37 -8.93
C HIS A 206 -18.46 2.68 -7.87
N LEU A 207 -18.87 3.40 -6.81
CA LEU A 207 -18.04 3.68 -5.65
C LEU A 207 -18.14 2.49 -4.69
N GLU A 208 -17.04 1.77 -4.55
CA GLU A 208 -16.94 0.52 -3.79
C GLU A 208 -16.07 0.70 -2.55
N GLN A 209 -16.33 -0.08 -1.50
CA GLN A 209 -15.48 -0.09 -0.32
C GLN A 209 -14.18 -0.83 -0.65
N ASP A 210 -13.03 -0.19 -0.42
CA ASP A 210 -11.78 -0.93 -0.45
C ASP A 210 -11.69 -1.79 0.82
N MET A 211 -11.80 -3.10 0.62
CA MET A 211 -11.72 -4.10 1.68
C MET A 211 -10.33 -4.18 2.31
N ALA A 212 -9.27 -3.77 1.60
CA ALA A 212 -7.90 -3.77 2.12
C ALA A 212 -7.64 -2.57 3.04
N GLU A 213 -8.07 -1.37 2.64
CA GLU A 213 -7.88 -0.16 3.45
C GLU A 213 -8.94 0.05 4.53
N SER A 214 -10.09 -0.64 4.48
CA SER A 214 -11.26 -0.56 5.40
C SER A 214 -11.83 0.85 5.66
N ARG A 215 -11.18 1.89 5.14
CA ARG A 215 -11.44 3.31 5.37
C ARG A 215 -11.63 4.07 4.06
N GLY A 216 -11.11 3.53 2.96
CA GLY A 216 -11.16 4.11 1.62
C GLY A 216 -12.32 3.58 0.78
N LEU A 217 -12.89 4.45 -0.03
CA LEU A 217 -13.83 4.14 -1.09
C LEU A 217 -13.10 4.31 -2.42
N MET A 218 -13.30 3.42 -3.38
CA MET A 218 -12.58 3.44 -4.65
C MET A 218 -13.53 3.35 -5.85
N THR A 219 -13.16 3.97 -6.96
CA THR A 219 -13.88 3.85 -8.24
C THR A 219 -12.90 3.86 -9.41
N ARG A 220 -13.22 3.11 -10.46
CA ARG A 220 -12.50 3.12 -11.75
C ARG A 220 -12.98 4.25 -12.66
N GLU A 221 -14.05 4.96 -12.28
CA GLU A 221 -14.66 6.00 -13.09
C GLU A 221 -14.09 7.38 -12.81
N SER A 222 -13.97 8.18 -13.87
CA SER A 222 -13.47 9.54 -13.75
C SER A 222 -14.55 10.49 -13.23
N VAL A 223 -14.15 11.48 -12.44
CA VAL A 223 -15.04 12.54 -11.96
C VAL A 223 -14.69 13.83 -12.68
N THR A 224 -15.69 14.44 -13.32
CA THR A 224 -15.51 15.69 -14.08
C THR A 224 -15.12 16.86 -13.17
N PRO A 225 -14.31 17.82 -13.65
CA PRO A 225 -13.92 19.02 -12.88
C PRO A 225 -15.10 19.79 -12.28
N GLN A 226 -16.22 19.86 -13.00
CA GLN A 226 -17.40 20.63 -12.63
C GLN A 226 -18.10 20.09 -11.38
N SER A 227 -17.85 18.82 -11.04
CA SER A 227 -18.44 18.18 -9.86
C SER A 227 -17.52 18.19 -8.64
N ILE A 228 -16.32 18.77 -8.76
CA ILE A 228 -15.31 18.77 -7.72
C ILE A 228 -15.26 20.15 -7.05
N GLU A 229 -15.30 20.14 -5.73
CA GLU A 229 -15.01 21.32 -4.91
C GLU A 229 -13.64 21.15 -4.25
N ILE A 230 -12.92 22.25 -4.07
CA ILE A 230 -11.60 22.30 -3.43
C ILE A 230 -11.67 23.18 -2.19
N TYR A 231 -11.02 22.74 -1.12
CA TYR A 231 -10.76 23.59 0.02
C TYR A 231 -9.64 24.57 -0.33
N ASN A 232 -10.01 25.84 -0.54
CA ASN A 232 -9.09 26.88 -1.03
C ASN A 232 -8.65 27.81 0.09
N ALA A 233 -8.03 27.23 1.12
CA ALA A 233 -7.39 27.94 2.22
C ALA A 233 -6.25 27.09 2.80
N GLU A 234 -5.38 27.71 3.59
CA GLU A 234 -4.40 26.98 4.40
C GLU A 234 -5.08 26.30 5.61
N GLY A 235 -4.48 25.19 6.08
CA GLY A 235 -4.94 24.50 7.29
C GLY A 235 -5.65 23.17 7.04
N ASN A 236 -6.30 22.64 8.07
CA ASN A 236 -7.01 21.36 8.02
C ASN A 236 -8.52 21.60 7.83
N PRO A 237 -9.12 21.18 6.69
CA PRO A 237 -10.55 21.39 6.42
C PRO A 237 -11.49 20.55 7.29
N PHE A 238 -10.94 19.64 8.10
CA PHE A 238 -11.70 18.78 9.00
C PHE A 238 -11.75 19.31 10.44
N ASN A 239 -11.14 20.47 10.72
CA ASN A 239 -11.26 21.13 12.01
C ASN A 239 -12.61 21.86 12.11
N SER A 240 -13.12 22.06 13.32
CA SER A 240 -14.41 22.74 13.60
C SER A 240 -14.51 24.15 13.03
N ASP A 241 -13.36 24.79 12.79
CA ASP A 241 -13.26 26.20 12.41
C ASP A 241 -13.06 26.37 10.88
N ALA A 242 -13.16 25.29 10.10
CA ALA A 242 -12.80 25.26 8.68
C ALA A 242 -13.65 26.14 7.74
N GLY A 243 -14.66 26.86 8.24
CA GLY A 243 -15.35 27.93 7.49
C GLY A 243 -15.93 27.55 6.11
N GLU A 244 -16.32 28.57 5.34
CA GLU A 244 -16.85 28.46 3.96
C GLU A 244 -15.74 28.61 2.90
N HIS A 245 -14.65 27.85 3.00
CA HIS A 245 -13.53 27.92 2.04
C HIS A 245 -13.63 26.91 0.88
N TRP A 246 -14.78 26.24 0.76
CA TRP A 246 -15.04 25.31 -0.33
C TRP A 246 -15.53 26.06 -1.56
N VAL A 247 -14.79 25.95 -2.65
CA VAL A 247 -15.15 26.58 -3.93
C VAL A 247 -15.13 25.53 -5.05
N PRO A 248 -15.91 25.71 -6.14
CA PRO A 248 -15.79 24.87 -7.31
C PRO A 248 -14.35 24.88 -7.84
N LEU A 249 -13.79 23.71 -8.12
CA LEU A 249 -12.40 23.58 -8.56
C LEU A 249 -12.12 24.36 -9.84
N THR A 250 -13.11 24.44 -10.74
CA THR A 250 -13.01 25.13 -12.03
C THR A 250 -12.77 26.63 -11.90
N ILE A 251 -13.22 27.27 -10.80
CA ILE A 251 -13.04 28.71 -10.57
C ILE A 251 -11.99 29.03 -9.50
N ALA A 252 -11.51 28.03 -8.76
CA ALA A 252 -10.53 28.22 -7.70
C ALA A 252 -9.21 28.80 -8.24
N ALA A 253 -8.77 29.93 -7.70
CA ALA A 253 -7.42 30.44 -7.94
C ALA A 253 -6.43 29.76 -6.99
N GLU A 254 -5.22 29.52 -7.47
CA GLU A 254 -4.15 28.96 -6.64
C GLU A 254 -3.71 30.01 -5.60
N SER A 255 -4.07 29.78 -4.33
CA SER A 255 -3.60 30.52 -3.15
C SER A 255 -2.45 29.80 -2.48
#